data_AF-A0AAD7NXU1-F1
#
_entry.id   AF-A0AAD7NXU1-F1
#
_cell.length_a   1.000
_cell.length_b   1.000
_cell.length_c   1.000
_cell.angle_alpha   90.00
_cell.angle_beta   90.00
_cell.angle_gamma   90.00
#
_symmetry.space_group_name_H-M   'P 1'
#
loop_
_entity.id
_entity.type
_entity.pdbx_description
1 polymer ?
#
loop_
_entity_poly.entity_id
_entity_poly.type
_entity_poly.pdbx_seq_one_letter_code
_entity_poly.pdbx_strand_id
1 'polypeptide(L)'
;MDEDLIADPGYESDTGPRDNPTCANFLKKQPVQKTIEVGAGKKVLNRTGRAICRILYAHSYSAAEIARIFDISSTSVSRAIENIRYIPRDRVSEDYGRVDPEFAVHFPPVANLRSPDAADGRLDETKRQTIVPMGDRCERRGLDFPCGCGRPLILMTTSLLQNR
;
A
#
# COMPACT_ATOMS: atom_id res chain seq x y z
N MET A 1 -23.15 -25.80 25.78
CA MET A 1 -23.69 -25.62 24.42
C MET A 1 -23.21 -24.24 24.00
N ASP A 2 -22.05 -24.22 23.36
CA ASP A 2 -21.33 -23.01 22.97
C ASP A 2 -21.59 -22.77 21.48
N GLU A 3 -22.83 -22.40 21.17
CA GLU A 3 -23.23 -22.00 19.83
C GLU A 3 -23.68 -20.54 19.88
N ASP A 4 -23.34 -19.79 18.82
CA ASP A 4 -23.78 -18.42 18.53
C ASP A 4 -22.84 -17.25 18.92
N LEU A 5 -21.53 -17.44 18.78
CA LEU A 5 -20.67 -16.33 18.36
C LEU A 5 -20.78 -16.19 16.83
N ILE A 6 -21.94 -15.72 16.38
CA ILE A 6 -22.18 -15.29 15.00
C ILE A 6 -21.23 -14.11 14.76
N ALA A 7 -20.06 -14.40 14.20
CA ALA A 7 -19.20 -13.38 13.63
C ALA A 7 -20.01 -12.69 12.54
N ASP A 8 -20.49 -11.50 12.86
CA ASP A 8 -21.26 -10.64 11.95
C ASP A 8 -20.54 -10.61 10.59
N PRO A 9 -21.16 -11.14 9.51
CA PRO A 9 -20.53 -11.24 8.20
C PRO A 9 -20.20 -9.87 7.56
N GLY A 10 -20.52 -8.78 8.26
CA GLY A 10 -20.40 -7.42 7.78
C GLY A 10 -19.75 -6.44 8.77
N TYR A 11 -18.76 -6.84 9.59
CA TYR A 11 -17.87 -5.83 10.20
C TYR A 11 -16.96 -5.19 9.14
N GLU A 12 -17.58 -4.58 8.13
CA GLU A 12 -17.00 -3.45 7.44
C GLU A 12 -16.90 -2.37 8.52
N SER A 13 -15.68 -1.96 8.86
CA SER A 13 -15.46 -0.74 9.65
C SER A 13 -15.93 0.44 8.80
N ASP A 14 -17.25 0.57 8.72
CA ASP A 14 -18.04 1.49 7.92
C ASP A 14 -18.13 2.79 8.72
N THR A 15 -16.97 3.40 8.93
CA THR A 15 -16.83 4.71 9.58
C THR A 15 -17.26 5.80 8.58
N GLY A 16 -18.52 5.71 8.14
CA GLY A 16 -19.21 6.63 7.25
C GLY A 16 -18.93 6.45 5.75
N PRO A 17 -19.75 7.07 4.89
CA PRO A 17 -19.54 7.09 3.45
C PRO A 17 -18.19 7.75 3.15
N ARG A 18 -17.20 6.95 2.71
CA ARG A 18 -15.90 7.45 2.25
C ARG A 18 -15.94 7.73 0.76
N ASP A 19 -15.33 8.85 0.37
CA ASP A 19 -15.17 9.21 -1.04
C ASP A 19 -14.22 8.20 -1.73
N ASN A 20 -14.79 7.26 -2.47
CA ASN A 20 -14.04 6.39 -3.36
C ASN A 20 -13.84 7.11 -4.71
N PRO A 21 -12.64 7.07 -5.31
CA PRO A 21 -12.41 7.65 -6.62
C PRO A 21 -13.29 6.96 -7.67
N THR A 22 -13.93 7.78 -8.51
CA THR A 22 -14.69 7.28 -9.67
C THR A 22 -13.76 6.83 -10.78
N CYS A 23 -14.25 6.08 -11.76
CA CYS A 23 -13.48 5.71 -12.94
C CYS A 23 -12.90 6.96 -13.65
N ALA A 24 -13.69 8.04 -13.73
CA ALA A 24 -13.25 9.31 -14.32
C ALA A 24 -12.02 9.92 -13.63
N ASN A 25 -11.86 9.74 -12.31
CA ASN A 25 -10.66 10.20 -11.58
C ASN A 25 -9.39 9.50 -12.10
N PHE A 26 -9.48 8.19 -12.37
CA PHE A 26 -8.35 7.41 -12.87
C PHE A 26 -8.00 7.74 -14.32
N LEU A 27 -9.02 7.94 -15.15
CA LEU A 27 -8.83 8.33 -16.55
C LEU A 27 -8.21 9.74 -16.67
N LYS A 28 -8.61 10.67 -15.80
CA LYS A 28 -8.07 12.04 -15.75
C LYS A 28 -6.81 12.20 -14.90
N LYS A 29 -6.38 11.14 -14.21
CA LYS A 29 -5.31 11.16 -13.20
C LYS A 29 -5.50 12.26 -12.14
N GLN A 30 -6.75 12.52 -11.76
CA GLN A 30 -7.12 13.57 -10.82
C GLN A 30 -7.26 13.02 -9.40
N PRO A 31 -6.54 13.57 -8.41
CA PRO A 31 -6.68 13.15 -7.03
C PRO A 31 -8.08 13.46 -6.49
N VAL A 32 -8.58 12.62 -5.60
CA VAL A 32 -9.84 12.86 -4.90
C VAL A 32 -9.65 14.04 -3.94
N GLN A 33 -10.52 15.05 -4.02
CA GLN A 33 -10.37 16.28 -3.24
C GLN A 33 -10.57 16.11 -1.74
N LYS A 34 -11.28 15.05 -1.33
CA LYS A 34 -11.56 14.75 0.07
C LYS A 34 -11.23 13.30 0.33
N THR A 35 -10.25 13.07 1.19
CA THR A 35 -10.04 11.74 1.78
C THR A 35 -10.38 11.86 3.25
N ILE A 36 -11.39 11.12 3.70
CA ILE A 36 -11.82 11.18 5.10
C ILE A 36 -10.70 10.65 5.99
N GLU A 37 -10.29 11.47 6.96
CA GLU A 37 -9.28 11.11 7.95
C GLU A 37 -9.93 10.36 9.10
N VAL A 38 -9.43 9.16 9.41
CA VAL A 38 -9.95 8.30 10.48
C VAL A 38 -9.06 8.48 11.70
N GLY A 39 -9.28 9.54 12.47
CA GLY A 39 -8.56 9.83 13.72
C GLY A 39 -7.05 10.06 13.54
N ALA A 40 -6.49 11.02 14.27
CA ALA A 40 -5.06 11.36 14.22
C ALA A 40 -4.50 11.57 12.78
N GLY A 41 -5.33 12.04 11.84
CA GLY A 41 -4.94 12.30 10.45
C GLY A 41 -4.63 11.06 9.61
N LYS A 42 -5.00 9.85 10.07
CA LYS A 42 -4.71 8.62 9.32
C LYS A 42 -5.78 8.35 8.27
N LYS A 43 -5.37 8.30 7.00
CA LYS A 43 -6.22 7.88 5.88
C LYS A 43 -6.20 6.37 5.73
N VAL A 44 -7.37 5.74 5.68
CA VAL A 44 -7.53 4.28 5.59
C VAL A 44 -8.46 3.95 4.43
N LEU A 45 -8.17 2.87 3.70
CA LEU A 45 -9.03 2.36 2.62
C LEU A 45 -10.18 1.51 3.19
N ASN A 46 -11.42 1.81 2.78
CA ASN A 46 -12.57 0.92 2.99
C ASN A 46 -12.47 -0.31 2.05
N ARG A 47 -13.43 -1.23 2.13
CA ARG A 47 -13.41 -2.43 1.29
C ARG A 47 -13.45 -2.11 -0.20
N THR A 48 -14.31 -1.18 -0.62
CA THR A 48 -14.42 -0.74 -2.01
C THR A 48 -13.11 -0.16 -2.53
N GLY A 49 -12.46 0.74 -1.79
CA GLY A 49 -11.17 1.32 -2.16
C GLY A 49 -10.07 0.27 -2.29
N ARG A 50 -10.07 -0.78 -1.44
CA ARG A 50 -9.14 -1.91 -1.59
C ARG A 50 -9.42 -2.73 -2.85
N ALA A 51 -10.69 -2.98 -3.17
CA ALA A 51 -11.09 -3.65 -4.40
C ALA A 51 -10.63 -2.86 -5.65
N ILE A 52 -10.85 -1.54 -5.67
CA ILE A 52 -10.35 -0.64 -6.73
C ILE A 52 -8.83 -0.76 -6.87
N CYS A 53 -8.07 -0.75 -5.75
CA CYS A 53 -6.61 -0.89 -5.80
C CYS A 53 -6.18 -2.20 -6.49
N ARG A 54 -6.83 -3.32 -6.17
CA ARG A 54 -6.52 -4.63 -6.78
C ARG A 54 -6.88 -4.67 -8.26
N ILE A 55 -8.05 -4.17 -8.63
CA ILE A 55 -8.49 -4.07 -10.04
C ILE A 55 -7.50 -3.22 -10.84
N LEU A 56 -7.14 -2.03 -10.38
CA LEU A 56 -6.23 -1.18 -11.15
C LEU A 56 -4.82 -1.75 -11.26
N TYR A 57 -4.32 -2.39 -10.20
CA TYR A 57 -3.03 -3.08 -10.24
C TYR A 57 -3.02 -4.22 -11.27
N ALA A 58 -4.12 -4.98 -11.36
CA ALA A 58 -4.36 -5.97 -12.41
C ALA A 58 -4.28 -5.38 -13.83
N HIS A 59 -4.58 -4.09 -13.99
CA HIS A 59 -4.50 -3.33 -15.24
C HIS A 59 -3.23 -2.47 -15.38
N SER A 60 -2.12 -2.90 -14.75
CA SER A 60 -0.80 -2.27 -14.87
C SER A 60 -0.67 -0.86 -14.27
N TYR A 61 -1.59 -0.43 -13.41
CA TYR A 61 -1.38 0.79 -12.64
C TYR A 61 -0.36 0.52 -11.53
N SER A 62 0.61 1.42 -11.38
CA SER A 62 1.58 1.32 -10.28
C SER A 62 0.93 1.70 -8.95
N ALA A 63 1.41 1.10 -7.85
CA ALA A 63 0.96 1.47 -6.50
C ALA A 63 1.14 2.97 -6.21
N ALA A 64 2.17 3.61 -6.79
CA ALA A 64 2.42 5.04 -6.65
C ALA A 64 1.38 5.91 -7.38
N GLU A 65 0.94 5.50 -8.57
CA GLU A 65 -0.12 6.20 -9.32
C GLU A 65 -1.46 6.09 -8.60
N ILE A 66 -1.80 4.89 -8.13
CA ILE A 66 -3.03 4.65 -7.36
C ILE A 66 -2.99 5.49 -6.08
N ALA A 67 -1.87 5.48 -5.36
CA ALA A 67 -1.68 6.26 -4.14
C ALA A 67 -1.87 7.77 -4.34
N ARG A 68 -1.37 8.30 -5.47
CA ARG A 68 -1.56 9.72 -5.83
C ARG A 68 -3.04 10.06 -6.01
N ILE A 69 -3.81 9.17 -6.65
CA ILE A 69 -5.23 9.42 -6.94
C ILE A 69 -6.08 9.33 -5.66
N PHE A 70 -5.78 8.34 -4.81
CA PHE A 70 -6.42 8.19 -3.50
C PHE A 70 -5.91 9.18 -2.43
N ASP A 71 -4.85 9.94 -2.72
CA ASP A 71 -4.17 10.82 -1.76
C ASP A 71 -3.79 10.11 -0.44
N ILE A 72 -3.19 8.92 -0.57
CA ILE A 72 -2.70 8.08 0.54
C ILE A 72 -1.26 7.61 0.31
N SER A 73 -0.66 6.96 1.30
CA SER A 73 0.68 6.38 1.15
C SER A 73 0.66 5.18 0.19
N SER A 74 1.72 5.04 -0.62
CA SER A 74 1.95 3.86 -1.48
C SER A 74 2.00 2.56 -0.67
N THR A 75 2.55 2.60 0.54
CA THR A 75 2.57 1.46 1.47
C THR A 75 1.15 0.97 1.82
N SER A 76 0.20 1.89 1.99
CA SER A 76 -1.21 1.53 2.24
C SER A 76 -1.82 0.83 1.02
N VAL A 77 -1.50 1.30 -0.18
CA VAL A 77 -1.94 0.70 -1.44
C VAL A 77 -1.32 -0.69 -1.63
N SER A 78 -0.01 -0.86 -1.41
CA SER A 78 0.66 -2.17 -1.49
C SER A 78 0.00 -3.19 -0.56
N ARG A 79 -0.31 -2.80 0.69
CA ARG A 79 -1.03 -3.67 1.63
C ARG A 79 -2.42 -4.05 1.13
N ALA A 80 -3.15 -3.12 0.48
CA ALA A 80 -4.46 -3.38 -0.11
C ALA A 80 -4.39 -4.36 -1.29
N ILE A 81 -3.34 -4.24 -2.12
CA ILE A 81 -3.06 -5.13 -3.25
C ILE A 81 -2.72 -6.54 -2.75
N GLU A 82 -1.81 -6.64 -1.78
CA GLU A 82 -1.37 -7.92 -1.20
C GLU A 82 -2.48 -8.66 -0.44
N ASN A 83 -3.45 -7.92 0.13
CA ASN A 83 -4.57 -8.49 0.89
C ASN A 83 -4.16 -9.35 2.13
N ILE A 84 -2.92 -9.22 2.61
CA ILE A 84 -2.40 -10.07 3.69
C ILE A 84 -2.85 -9.59 5.09
N ARG A 85 -3.04 -8.29 5.27
CA ARG A 85 -3.23 -7.66 6.60
C ARG A 85 -4.69 -7.49 7.04
N TYR A 86 -5.66 -7.79 6.19
CA TYR A 86 -7.07 -7.60 6.50
C TYR A 86 -7.65 -8.90 7.05
N ILE A 87 -8.33 -8.82 8.19
CA ILE A 87 -9.00 -9.95 8.84
C ILE A 87 -10.47 -9.56 9.05
N PRO A 88 -11.44 -10.30 8.45
CA PRO A 88 -11.22 -11.38 7.48
C PRO A 88 -10.56 -10.87 6.19
N ARG A 89 -9.83 -11.75 5.49
CA ARG A 89 -9.21 -11.41 4.20
C ARG A 89 -10.28 -11.06 3.18
N ASP A 90 -9.95 -10.15 2.27
CA ASP A 90 -10.87 -9.78 1.22
C ASP A 90 -11.03 -10.91 0.19
N ARG A 91 -12.25 -11.30 -0.16
CA ARG A 91 -12.53 -12.18 -1.31
C ARG A 91 -12.34 -11.40 -2.61
N VAL A 92 -11.27 -11.72 -3.35
CA VAL A 92 -10.90 -11.05 -4.61
C VAL A 92 -11.96 -11.27 -5.70
N SER A 93 -12.63 -12.43 -5.69
CA SER A 93 -13.72 -12.75 -6.63
C SER A 93 -14.91 -11.80 -6.54
N GLU A 94 -15.09 -11.12 -5.40
CA GLU A 94 -16.20 -10.20 -5.16
C GLU A 94 -15.85 -8.74 -5.48
N ASP A 95 -14.60 -8.44 -5.89
CA ASP A 95 -14.13 -7.06 -6.06
C ASP A 95 -14.96 -6.26 -7.08
N TYR A 96 -15.28 -6.86 -8.22
CA TYR A 96 -16.13 -6.22 -9.24
C TYR A 96 -17.57 -5.98 -8.78
N GLY A 97 -18.07 -6.75 -7.82
CA GLY A 97 -19.41 -6.55 -7.24
C GLY A 97 -19.46 -5.46 -6.19
N ARG A 98 -18.30 -4.95 -5.73
CA ARG A 98 -18.19 -3.92 -4.70
C ARG A 98 -17.87 -2.53 -5.25
N VAL A 99 -17.43 -2.44 -6.49
CA VAL A 99 -17.07 -1.20 -7.17
C VAL A 99 -18.20 -0.73 -8.09
N ASP A 100 -18.13 0.52 -8.53
CA ASP A 100 -19.06 1.05 -9.53
C ASP A 100 -18.99 0.20 -10.81
N PRO A 101 -20.14 -0.21 -11.40
CA PRO A 101 -20.19 -0.93 -12.67
C PRO A 101 -19.35 -0.30 -13.80
N GLU A 102 -19.13 1.01 -13.80
CA GLU A 102 -18.25 1.69 -14.75
C GLU A 102 -16.81 1.11 -14.76
N PHE A 103 -16.31 0.63 -13.61
CA PHE A 103 -15.00 0.00 -13.56
C PHE A 103 -14.97 -1.29 -14.38
N ALA A 104 -16.03 -2.10 -14.39
CA ALA A 104 -16.07 -3.32 -15.19
C ALA A 104 -16.07 -3.04 -16.70
N VAL A 105 -16.55 -1.87 -17.12
CA VAL A 105 -16.55 -1.42 -18.52
C VAL A 105 -15.15 -0.98 -18.95
N HIS A 106 -14.47 -0.18 -18.13
CA HIS A 106 -13.16 0.39 -18.46
C HIS A 106 -11.98 -0.52 -18.12
N PHE A 107 -12.14 -1.37 -17.11
CA PHE A 107 -11.14 -2.29 -16.57
C PHE A 107 -11.77 -3.68 -16.51
N PRO A 108 -11.92 -4.38 -17.66
CA PRO A 108 -12.60 -5.67 -17.69
C PRO A 108 -11.77 -6.76 -16.98
N PRO A 109 -12.41 -7.73 -16.31
CA PRO A 109 -11.71 -8.81 -15.61
C PRO A 109 -10.65 -9.49 -16.47
N VAL A 110 -9.38 -9.39 -16.06
CA VAL A 110 -8.27 -10.02 -16.78
C VAL A 110 -8.30 -11.52 -16.47
N ALA A 111 -8.85 -12.32 -17.40
CA ALA A 111 -9.08 -13.76 -17.25
C ALA A 111 -7.82 -14.61 -16.91
N ASN A 112 -6.63 -14.02 -16.95
CA ASN A 112 -5.35 -14.71 -16.86
C ASN A 112 -4.42 -14.23 -15.74
N LEU A 113 -4.89 -13.38 -14.81
CA LEU A 113 -4.11 -13.12 -13.62
C LEU A 113 -4.18 -14.36 -12.74
N ARG A 114 -3.17 -15.22 -12.88
CA ARG A 114 -2.85 -16.31 -11.96
C ARG A 114 -3.17 -15.82 -10.56
N SER A 115 -4.25 -16.34 -9.96
CA SER A 115 -4.62 -15.98 -8.61
C SER A 115 -3.38 -16.12 -7.73
N PRO A 116 -2.99 -15.10 -6.94
CA PRO A 116 -1.90 -15.26 -5.99
C PRO A 116 -2.19 -16.40 -4.98
N ASP A 117 -3.45 -16.81 -4.83
CA ASP A 117 -3.83 -17.98 -4.03
C ASP A 117 -3.38 -19.31 -4.66
N ALA A 118 -3.10 -19.35 -5.97
CA ALA A 118 -2.50 -20.51 -6.62
C ALA A 118 -0.99 -20.66 -6.30
N ALA A 119 -0.37 -19.68 -5.62
CA ALA A 119 1.01 -19.76 -5.15
C ALA A 119 1.14 -20.30 -3.72
N ASP A 120 0.04 -20.58 -3.00
CA ASP A 120 0.07 -21.10 -1.62
C ASP A 120 0.31 -22.64 -1.55
N GLY A 121 0.58 -23.27 -2.69
CA GLY A 121 0.98 -24.69 -2.76
C GLY A 121 2.48 -24.95 -2.64
N ARG A 122 3.32 -23.93 -2.40
CA ARG A 122 4.76 -24.11 -2.21
C ARG A 122 5.17 -23.64 -0.82
N LEU A 123 5.03 -24.55 0.14
CA LEU A 123 5.90 -24.62 1.32
C LEU A 123 7.35 -24.73 0.82
N ASP A 124 7.98 -23.63 0.47
CA ASP A 124 9.43 -23.62 0.28
C ASP A 124 10.07 -23.52 1.65
N GLU A 125 10.44 -24.71 2.09
CA GLU A 125 11.18 -25.09 3.27
C GLU A 125 12.60 -24.50 3.25
N THR A 126 12.73 -23.18 3.13
CA THR A 126 14.02 -22.48 3.30
C THR A 126 14.17 -21.95 4.72
N LYS A 127 13.89 -22.85 5.68
CA LYS A 127 14.70 -22.94 6.90
C LYS A 127 16.12 -23.38 6.50
N ARG A 128 16.94 -22.46 6.02
CA ARG A 128 18.37 -22.49 6.31
C ARG A 128 18.77 -21.11 6.77
N GLN A 129 18.64 -20.95 8.08
CA GLN A 129 19.46 -20.02 8.85
C GLN A 129 20.91 -20.19 8.39
N THR A 130 21.39 -19.34 7.49
CA THR A 130 22.80 -19.00 7.49
C THR A 130 22.97 -18.02 8.64
N ILE A 131 23.18 -18.58 9.82
CA ILE A 131 23.89 -17.92 10.90
C ILE A 131 25.24 -17.55 10.26
N VAL A 132 25.38 -16.32 9.79
CA VAL A 132 26.70 -15.77 9.54
C VAL A 132 27.32 -15.68 10.93
N PRO A 133 28.41 -16.40 11.24
CA PRO A 133 29.11 -16.18 12.48
C PRO A 133 29.47 -14.69 12.52
N MET A 134 29.02 -14.01 13.57
CA MET A 134 29.62 -12.74 13.97
C MET A 134 31.09 -13.04 14.18
N GLY A 135 31.87 -12.77 13.13
CA GLY A 135 33.32 -12.80 13.19
C GLY A 135 33.72 -11.83 14.30
N ASP A 136 34.22 -12.43 15.36
CA ASP A 136 34.88 -11.78 16.47
C ASP A 136 35.88 -10.72 16.01
N ARG A 137 35.98 -9.68 16.83
CA ARG A 137 37.16 -8.82 17.02
C ARG A 137 37.63 -8.02 15.82
N CYS A 138 37.17 -6.78 15.76
CA CYS A 138 38.07 -5.68 15.44
C CYS A 138 38.71 -5.16 16.73
N GLU A 139 39.68 -5.90 17.28
CA GLU A 139 40.68 -5.35 18.21
C GLU A 139 41.61 -4.45 17.38
N ARG A 140 41.12 -3.26 16.98
CA ARG A 140 42.00 -2.23 16.42
C ARG A 140 42.52 -1.36 17.55
N ARG A 141 43.75 -1.70 17.92
CA ARG A 141 44.69 -0.91 18.72
C ARG A 141 44.64 0.56 18.31
N GLY A 142 44.79 1.41 19.32
CA GLY A 142 44.60 2.85 19.27
C GLY A 142 45.18 3.53 18.04
N LEU A 143 44.30 4.22 17.32
CA LEU A 143 44.59 5.51 16.72
C LEU A 143 43.33 6.36 16.96
N ASP A 144 43.50 7.39 17.78
CA ASP A 144 42.54 8.46 18.00
C ASP A 144 42.13 9.08 16.66
N PHE A 145 41.00 8.64 16.11
CA PHE A 145 40.32 9.37 15.05
C PHE A 145 39.24 10.23 15.71
N PRO A 146 39.33 11.57 15.65
CA PRO A 146 38.30 12.43 16.18
C PRO A 146 37.00 12.17 15.43
N CYS A 147 35.98 11.79 16.19
CA CYS A 147 34.61 11.65 15.77
C CYS A 147 34.07 13.01 15.30
N GLY A 148 34.34 13.33 14.03
CA GLY A 148 33.71 14.41 13.29
C GLY A 148 32.23 14.10 13.10
N CYS A 149 31.40 14.70 13.94
CA CYS A 149 29.98 14.88 13.72
C CYS A 149 29.74 15.59 12.38
N GLY A 150 29.66 14.79 11.31
CA GLY A 150 29.35 15.21 9.95
C GLY A 150 27.93 15.75 9.85
N ARG A 151 27.74 17.01 10.26
CA ARG A 151 26.63 17.84 9.78
C ARG A 151 26.93 18.19 8.32
N PRO A 152 26.05 17.87 7.36
CA PRO A 152 26.17 18.43 6.02
C PRO A 152 25.90 19.93 6.11
N LEU A 153 26.92 20.75 5.82
CA LEU A 153 26.79 22.17 5.53
C LEU A 153 26.02 22.30 4.20
N ILE A 154 24.74 22.68 4.28
CA ILE A 154 23.97 23.11 3.11
C ILE A 154 24.46 24.52 2.75
N LEU A 155 25.20 24.61 1.64
CA LEU A 155 25.62 25.87 1.03
C LEU A 155 24.38 26.61 0.51
N MET A 156 24.02 27.72 1.15
CA MET A 156 23.04 28.66 0.61
C MET A 156 23.71 29.50 -0.49
N THR A 157 23.47 29.16 -1.75
CA THR A 157 23.82 30.05 -2.87
C THR A 157 22.67 31.02 -3.10
N THR A 158 22.82 32.23 -2.58
CA THR A 158 22.02 33.40 -2.95
C THR A 158 22.40 33.84 -4.36
N SER A 159 21.59 33.46 -5.37
CA SER A 159 21.71 34.04 -6.70
C SER A 159 20.86 35.31 -6.77
N LEU A 160 21.48 36.44 -6.43
CA LEU A 160 21.06 37.76 -6.86
C LEU A 160 21.22 37.82 -8.39
N LEU A 161 20.12 37.83 -9.13
CA LEU A 161 20.12 38.37 -10.48
C LEU A 161 19.18 39.58 -10.51
N GLN A 162 19.80 40.74 -10.33
CA GLN A 162 19.34 41.98 -10.93
C GLN A 162 19.48 41.82 -12.45
N ASN A 163 18.44 42.13 -13.21
CA ASN A 163 18.61 42.87 -14.46
C ASN A 163 17.31 43.55 -14.90
N ARG A 164 17.55 44.76 -15.40
CA ARG A 164 16.68 45.83 -15.87
C ARG A 164 15.51 45.42 -16.75
#